data_AF-A0A257YJM2-F1
#
_entry.id   AF-A0A257YJM2-F1
#
_cell.length_a   1.000
_cell.length_b   1.000
_cell.length_c   1.000
_cell.angle_alpha   90.00
_cell.angle_beta   90.00
_cell.angle_gamma   90.00
#
_symmetry.space_group_name_H-M   'P 1'
#
loop_
_entity.id
_entity.type
_entity.pdbx_description
1 polymer ?
#
loop_
_entity_poly.entity_id
_entity_poly.type
_entity_poly.pdbx_seq_one_letter_code
_entity_poly.pdbx_strand_id
1 'polypeptide(L)'
;MRVRATVYPLARDSVDEFVGLLEAEQRRLPVVLLTPFANGEPGDLDARALADHLAGLAIVTEADTPETTRALSERLGRLGCFDGGVRVYWPGFRRRDDLRRHPLMLSSRISILGREHAERTLERLIFSVAAFRFTPDAGIGAIIAKSQAVARAERAQEAVGHGDVGWEEYALEMSEKLDAAVVDLETLKAENENLRANQNVLFAFSEQVESADGEDAPTERQPTSVSEAVGFAIDDCPRLFFLDNSRSSAEASPFKRPGEVYEVLSIMNKVADVWARNQGGGDLRQMLIEAGLGKRVSNFISQTSKGKWGEQYTFTYENERHLFEWHVTLGAGSADTCASIHFLPDQVRGKLVIGHVGRHLTNTRS
;
A
#
# COMPACT_ATOMS: atom_id res chain seq x y z
N MET A 1 -4.83 -31.17 -4.38
CA MET A 1 -3.70 -30.33 -4.80
C MET A 1 -2.72 -30.24 -3.65
N ARG A 2 -1.50 -30.81 -3.76
CA ARG A 2 -0.45 -30.61 -2.75
C ARG A 2 0.14 -29.22 -3.01
N VAL A 3 -0.09 -28.27 -2.11
CA VAL A 3 0.53 -26.94 -2.19
C VAL A 3 2.01 -27.14 -1.91
N ARG A 4 2.85 -26.85 -2.91
CA ARG A 4 4.30 -26.85 -2.80
C ARG A 4 4.79 -25.41 -2.72
N ALA A 5 5.94 -25.21 -2.10
CA ALA A 5 6.73 -23.98 -2.17
C ALA A 5 7.29 -23.83 -3.60
N THR A 6 6.42 -23.52 -4.55
CA THR A 6 6.75 -23.40 -5.97
C THR A 6 5.90 -22.31 -6.60
N VAL A 7 6.51 -21.55 -7.51
CA VAL A 7 5.80 -20.60 -8.35
C VAL A 7 5.03 -21.36 -9.43
N TYR A 8 3.75 -21.04 -9.59
CA TYR A 8 2.94 -21.57 -10.68
C TYR A 8 2.99 -20.57 -11.85
N PRO A 9 3.53 -20.95 -13.02
CA PRO A 9 3.49 -20.08 -14.18
C PRO A 9 2.06 -19.96 -14.69
N LEU A 10 1.63 -18.75 -15.02
CA LEU A 10 0.38 -18.47 -15.70
C LEU A 10 0.70 -18.12 -17.15
N ALA A 11 0.30 -19.01 -18.05
CA ALA A 11 0.35 -18.80 -19.48
C ALA A 11 -0.97 -18.24 -20.01
N ARG A 12 -0.92 -17.58 -21.16
CA ARG A 12 -2.08 -16.95 -21.80
C ARG A 12 -3.27 -17.90 -21.99
N ASP A 13 -3.00 -19.12 -22.42
CA ASP A 13 -4.05 -20.12 -22.71
C ASP A 13 -4.73 -20.65 -21.44
N SER A 14 -4.09 -20.47 -20.28
CA SER A 14 -4.61 -20.88 -18.96
C SER A 14 -5.30 -19.75 -18.20
N VAL A 15 -5.48 -18.56 -18.81
CA VAL A 15 -6.13 -17.41 -18.14
C VAL A 15 -7.55 -17.73 -17.69
N ASP A 16 -8.35 -18.38 -18.53
CA ASP A 16 -9.74 -18.71 -18.17
C ASP A 16 -9.80 -19.76 -17.03
N GLU A 17 -8.86 -20.73 -17.01
CA GLU A 17 -8.72 -21.67 -15.90
C GLU A 17 -8.29 -20.99 -14.60
N PHE A 18 -7.37 -20.02 -14.69
CA PHE A 18 -6.94 -19.22 -13.55
C PHE A 18 -8.08 -18.38 -12.98
N VAL A 19 -8.89 -17.74 -13.82
CA VAL A 19 -10.09 -17.02 -13.37
C VAL A 19 -11.08 -17.98 -12.70
N GLY A 20 -11.27 -19.18 -13.26
CA GLY A 20 -12.06 -20.23 -12.64
C GLY A 20 -11.54 -20.64 -11.25
N LEU A 21 -10.22 -20.74 -11.08
CA LEU A 21 -9.58 -20.98 -9.79
C LEU A 21 -9.86 -19.84 -8.79
N LEU A 22 -9.80 -18.58 -9.23
CA LEU A 22 -10.11 -17.45 -8.37
C LEU A 22 -11.56 -17.51 -7.87
N GLU A 23 -12.51 -17.82 -8.74
CA GLU A 23 -13.96 -17.89 -8.47
C GLU A 23 -14.39 -19.17 -7.73
N ALA A 24 -13.50 -20.15 -7.56
CA ALA A 24 -13.82 -21.43 -6.92
C ALA A 24 -14.21 -21.27 -5.43
N GLU A 25 -15.41 -21.71 -5.06
CA GLU A 25 -15.93 -21.58 -3.69
C GLU A 25 -15.17 -22.44 -2.67
N GLN A 26 -14.59 -23.54 -3.12
CA GLN A 26 -13.78 -24.44 -2.28
C GLN A 26 -12.35 -23.91 -2.06
N ARG A 27 -11.93 -22.84 -2.76
CA ARG A 27 -10.58 -22.29 -2.59
C ARG A 27 -10.41 -21.75 -1.18
N ARG A 28 -9.45 -22.29 -0.43
CA ARG A 28 -9.15 -21.89 0.95
C ARG A 28 -7.94 -20.98 1.09
N LEU A 29 -7.05 -20.96 0.09
CA LEU A 29 -5.84 -20.16 0.09
C LEU A 29 -5.97 -18.91 -0.79
N PRO A 30 -5.40 -17.77 -0.38
CA PRO A 30 -5.20 -16.64 -1.27
C PRO A 30 -4.29 -17.02 -2.44
N VAL A 31 -4.49 -16.32 -3.55
CA VAL A 31 -3.59 -16.36 -4.71
C VAL A 31 -2.84 -15.04 -4.76
N VAL A 32 -1.51 -15.09 -4.78
CA VAL A 32 -0.64 -13.95 -5.03
C VAL A 32 -0.24 -14.02 -6.49
N LEU A 33 -0.64 -13.02 -7.28
CA LEU A 33 -0.29 -12.92 -8.68
C LEU A 33 0.79 -11.85 -8.86
N LEU A 34 1.92 -12.25 -9.43
CA LEU A 34 2.96 -11.36 -9.91
C LEU A 34 2.85 -11.22 -11.43
N THR A 35 3.14 -10.01 -11.94
CA THR A 35 3.10 -9.73 -13.38
C THR A 35 4.42 -9.11 -13.85
N PRO A 36 4.85 -9.37 -15.10
CA PRO A 36 5.98 -8.68 -15.69
C PRO A 36 5.60 -7.22 -16.01
N PHE A 37 6.61 -6.40 -16.26
CA PHE A 37 6.42 -5.06 -16.81
C PHE A 37 5.90 -5.13 -18.25
N ALA A 38 5.27 -4.05 -18.72
CA ALA A 38 4.74 -3.98 -20.09
C ALA A 38 5.81 -4.14 -21.18
N ASN A 39 7.08 -3.85 -20.86
CA ASN A 39 8.23 -4.05 -21.75
C ASN A 39 8.72 -5.52 -21.80
N GLY A 40 8.11 -6.43 -21.04
CA GLY A 40 8.48 -7.84 -20.97
C GLY A 40 9.56 -8.17 -19.94
N GLU A 41 10.10 -7.18 -19.21
CA GLU A 41 11.02 -7.44 -18.11
C GLU A 41 10.28 -8.05 -16.90
N PRO A 42 10.94 -8.92 -16.12
CA PRO A 42 10.39 -9.44 -14.87
C PRO A 42 10.03 -8.33 -13.89
N GLY A 43 9.01 -8.56 -13.05
CA GLY A 43 8.66 -7.62 -11.97
C GLY A 43 9.75 -7.51 -10.90
N ASP A 44 9.64 -6.50 -10.04
CA ASP A 44 10.67 -6.19 -9.03
C ASP A 44 10.76 -7.22 -7.87
N LEU A 45 9.72 -8.03 -7.62
CA LEU A 45 9.67 -8.98 -6.50
C LEU A 45 10.15 -10.39 -6.86
N ASP A 46 10.74 -11.11 -5.90
CA ASP A 46 11.06 -12.52 -6.11
C ASP A 46 9.82 -13.41 -6.00
N ALA A 47 9.34 -13.94 -7.12
CA ALA A 47 8.27 -14.93 -7.06
C ALA A 47 8.69 -16.18 -6.28
N ARG A 48 9.96 -16.61 -6.38
CA ARG A 48 10.44 -17.85 -5.71
C ARG A 48 10.59 -17.63 -4.22
N ALA A 49 11.21 -16.53 -3.79
CA ALA A 49 11.34 -16.25 -2.36
C ALA A 49 9.96 -16.10 -1.70
N LEU A 50 9.01 -15.41 -2.37
CA LEU A 50 7.63 -15.34 -1.89
C LEU A 50 6.95 -16.71 -1.82
N ALA A 51 7.15 -17.59 -2.81
CA ALA A 51 6.59 -18.94 -2.78
C ALA A 51 7.16 -19.79 -1.63
N ASP A 52 8.43 -19.60 -1.28
CA ASP A 52 9.08 -20.25 -0.15
C ASP A 52 8.55 -19.73 1.19
N HIS A 53 8.46 -18.42 1.36
CA HIS A 53 7.99 -17.80 2.61
C HIS A 53 6.49 -18.00 2.85
N LEU A 54 5.69 -18.03 1.78
CA LEU A 54 4.24 -18.21 1.84
C LEU A 54 3.80 -19.66 1.65
N ALA A 55 4.73 -20.61 1.74
CA ALA A 55 4.46 -22.03 1.58
C ALA A 55 3.35 -22.51 2.53
N GLY A 56 2.27 -23.05 1.98
CA GLY A 56 1.11 -23.52 2.74
C GLY A 56 0.13 -22.42 3.16
N LEU A 57 0.47 -21.14 2.95
CA LEU A 57 -0.37 -19.99 3.31
C LEU A 57 -0.97 -19.28 2.10
N ALA A 58 -0.27 -19.30 0.95
CA ALA A 58 -0.77 -18.75 -0.30
C ALA A 58 -0.31 -19.59 -1.51
N ILE A 59 -0.99 -19.40 -2.63
CA ILE A 59 -0.57 -19.90 -3.94
C ILE A 59 0.09 -18.74 -4.67
N VAL A 60 1.38 -18.86 -4.98
CA VAL A 60 2.12 -17.83 -5.72
C VAL A 60 2.10 -18.17 -7.20
N THR A 61 1.59 -17.25 -8.00
CA THR A 61 1.44 -17.38 -9.46
C THR A 61 2.16 -16.22 -10.13
N GLU A 62 2.84 -16.49 -11.24
CA GLU A 62 3.57 -15.48 -12.01
C GLU A 62 3.11 -15.53 -13.48
N ALA A 63 2.65 -14.40 -14.02
CA ALA A 63 2.31 -14.31 -15.42
C ALA A 63 3.59 -14.34 -16.28
N ASP A 64 3.58 -15.14 -17.34
CA ASP A 64 4.77 -15.35 -18.18
C ASP A 64 5.09 -14.16 -19.11
N THR A 65 4.06 -13.41 -19.54
CA THR A 65 4.16 -12.41 -20.59
C THR A 65 3.20 -11.22 -20.36
N PRO A 66 3.50 -10.03 -20.93
CA PRO A 66 2.57 -8.90 -20.94
C PRO A 66 1.22 -9.22 -21.60
N GLU A 67 1.21 -10.09 -22.60
CA GLU A 67 0.00 -10.54 -23.28
C GLU A 67 -0.93 -11.33 -22.35
N THR A 68 -0.37 -12.20 -21.51
CA THR A 68 -1.11 -12.91 -20.46
C THR A 68 -1.73 -11.93 -19.47
N THR A 69 -0.96 -10.94 -19.03
CA THR A 69 -1.40 -9.86 -18.14
C THR A 69 -2.56 -9.05 -18.74
N ARG A 70 -2.49 -8.73 -20.03
CA ARG A 70 -3.57 -8.03 -20.75
C ARG A 70 -4.82 -8.90 -20.87
N ALA A 71 -4.68 -10.17 -21.26
CA ALA A 71 -5.79 -11.11 -21.34
C ALA A 71 -6.50 -11.29 -19.98
N LEU A 72 -5.73 -11.34 -18.89
CA LEU A 72 -6.27 -11.38 -17.54
C LEU A 72 -7.04 -10.10 -17.20
N SER A 73 -6.48 -8.94 -17.54
CA SER A 73 -7.12 -7.63 -17.31
C SER A 73 -8.44 -7.49 -18.09
N GLU A 74 -8.53 -8.04 -19.31
CA GLU A 74 -9.79 -8.10 -20.08
C GLU A 74 -10.87 -8.94 -19.40
N ARG A 75 -10.49 -9.97 -18.61
CA ARG A 75 -11.43 -10.84 -17.89
C ARG A 75 -11.82 -10.32 -16.52
N LEU A 76 -10.89 -9.71 -15.80
CA LEU A 76 -11.07 -9.24 -14.42
C LEU A 76 -11.40 -7.75 -14.32
N GLY A 77 -11.22 -6.98 -15.40
CA GLY A 77 -11.44 -5.54 -15.41
C GLY A 77 -10.59 -4.83 -14.36
N ARG A 78 -11.23 -4.05 -13.49
CA ARG A 78 -10.55 -3.27 -12.44
C ARG A 78 -9.84 -4.13 -11.38
N LEU A 79 -10.19 -5.40 -11.28
CA LEU A 79 -9.52 -6.37 -10.39
C LEU A 79 -8.29 -7.00 -11.03
N GLY A 80 -7.88 -6.58 -12.25
CA GLY A 80 -6.64 -6.99 -12.87
C GLY A 80 -5.38 -6.58 -12.09
N CYS A 81 -4.28 -7.21 -12.46
CA CYS A 81 -2.92 -6.92 -12.01
C CYS A 81 -2.06 -6.76 -13.26
N PHE A 82 -1.14 -5.79 -13.28
CA PHE A 82 -0.36 -5.47 -14.47
C PHE A 82 0.90 -4.67 -14.15
N ASP A 83 1.78 -4.57 -15.15
CA ASP A 83 2.93 -3.68 -15.23
C ASP A 83 3.89 -3.77 -14.03
N GLY A 84 4.41 -4.97 -13.77
CA GLY A 84 5.31 -5.21 -12.65
C GLY A 84 4.60 -5.23 -11.28
N GLY A 85 3.27 -5.15 -11.26
CA GLY A 85 2.47 -5.16 -10.05
C GLY A 85 2.28 -6.56 -9.46
N VAL A 86 1.86 -6.57 -8.19
CA VAL A 86 1.49 -7.76 -7.44
C VAL A 86 0.12 -7.59 -6.81
N ARG A 87 -0.79 -8.55 -6.99
CA ARG A 87 -2.13 -8.51 -6.39
C ARG A 87 -2.42 -9.77 -5.57
N VAL A 88 -3.07 -9.58 -4.42
CA VAL A 88 -3.57 -10.67 -3.57
C VAL A 88 -5.07 -10.88 -3.81
N TYR A 89 -5.44 -12.07 -4.27
CA TYR A 89 -6.83 -12.50 -4.39
C TYR A 89 -7.23 -13.44 -3.25
N TRP A 90 -7.90 -12.92 -2.22
CA TRP A 90 -8.46 -13.75 -1.16
C TRP A 90 -9.57 -14.71 -1.63
N PRO A 91 -9.78 -15.82 -0.91
CA PRO A 91 -10.95 -16.69 -1.05
C PRO A 91 -12.29 -15.96 -1.09
N GLY A 92 -13.27 -16.56 -1.78
CA GLY A 92 -14.59 -15.96 -1.98
C GLY A 92 -14.61 -14.82 -3.00
N PHE A 93 -13.61 -14.76 -3.88
CA PHE A 93 -13.47 -13.74 -4.92
C PHE A 93 -14.70 -13.69 -5.84
N ARG A 94 -15.21 -12.48 -6.06
CA ARG A 94 -16.22 -12.16 -7.07
C ARG A 94 -15.72 -11.01 -7.93
N ARG A 95 -16.02 -11.02 -9.23
CA ARG A 95 -15.59 -9.95 -10.17
C ARG A 95 -16.13 -8.54 -9.87
N ARG A 96 -17.12 -8.44 -8.97
CA ARG A 96 -17.72 -7.18 -8.52
C ARG A 96 -17.31 -6.80 -7.08
N ASP A 97 -16.35 -7.50 -6.51
CA ASP A 97 -15.84 -7.18 -5.18
C ASP A 97 -15.18 -5.81 -5.15
N ASP A 98 -15.19 -5.17 -3.97
CA ASP A 98 -14.45 -3.95 -3.72
C ASP A 98 -12.95 -4.20 -3.98
N LEU A 99 -12.30 -3.30 -4.71
CA LEU A 99 -10.89 -3.37 -5.07
C LEU A 99 -9.98 -3.51 -3.85
N ARG A 100 -10.36 -2.91 -2.71
CA ARG A 100 -9.59 -2.95 -1.46
C ARG A 100 -9.59 -4.33 -0.83
N ARG A 101 -10.60 -5.17 -1.12
CA ARG A 101 -10.60 -6.55 -0.64
C ARG A 101 -9.44 -7.31 -1.23
N HIS A 102 -9.09 -7.07 -2.49
CA HIS A 102 -8.03 -7.79 -3.20
C HIS A 102 -6.84 -6.86 -3.46
N PRO A 103 -5.99 -6.56 -2.46
CA PRO A 103 -5.04 -5.46 -2.54
C PRO A 103 -4.06 -5.63 -3.69
N LEU A 104 -3.84 -4.54 -4.42
CA LEU A 104 -2.88 -4.40 -5.51
C LEU A 104 -1.75 -3.50 -5.03
N MET A 105 -0.52 -3.98 -5.17
CA MET A 105 0.68 -3.18 -5.06
C MET A 105 1.23 -2.97 -6.47
N LEU A 106 1.21 -1.74 -6.94
CA LEU A 106 1.78 -1.38 -8.25
C LEU A 106 3.31 -1.39 -8.17
N SER A 107 3.97 -1.59 -9.30
CA SER A 107 5.42 -1.51 -9.43
C SER A 107 5.97 -0.20 -8.88
N SER A 108 5.34 0.93 -9.19
CA SER A 108 5.71 2.25 -8.66
C SER A 108 5.83 2.25 -7.12
N ARG A 109 4.88 1.61 -6.43
CA ARG A 109 4.88 1.50 -4.97
C ARG A 109 5.94 0.54 -4.46
N ILE A 110 6.16 -0.58 -5.15
CA ILE A 110 7.21 -1.55 -4.84
C ILE A 110 8.58 -0.87 -4.92
N SER A 111 8.85 -0.12 -5.99
CA SER A 111 10.12 0.58 -6.17
C SER A 111 10.33 1.68 -5.11
N ILE A 112 9.26 2.30 -4.60
CA ILE A 112 9.34 3.32 -3.54
C ILE A 112 9.70 2.70 -2.20
N LEU A 113 8.95 1.67 -1.78
CA LEU A 113 9.19 0.94 -0.54
C LEU A 113 10.56 0.23 -0.55
N GLY A 114 11.01 -0.17 -1.74
CA GLY A 114 12.11 -1.10 -1.90
C GLY A 114 11.62 -2.53 -1.80
N ARG A 115 12.29 -3.41 -2.55
CA ARG A 115 11.90 -4.83 -2.73
C ARG A 115 11.65 -5.56 -1.41
N GLU A 116 12.60 -5.49 -0.48
CA GLU A 116 12.54 -6.22 0.80
C GLU A 116 11.34 -5.77 1.66
N HIS A 117 11.07 -4.47 1.72
CA HIS A 117 9.95 -3.92 2.46
C HIS A 117 8.60 -4.25 1.80
N ALA A 118 8.54 -4.25 0.47
CA ALA A 118 7.35 -4.67 -0.27
C ALA A 118 7.04 -6.15 -0.04
N GLU A 119 8.04 -7.03 -0.10
CA GLU A 119 7.91 -8.47 0.20
C GLU A 119 7.43 -8.68 1.65
N ARG A 120 8.09 -8.05 2.63
CA ARG A 120 7.71 -8.14 4.05
C ARG A 120 6.28 -7.61 4.31
N THR A 121 5.88 -6.54 3.62
CA THR A 121 4.53 -5.97 3.69
C THR A 121 3.49 -6.97 3.19
N LEU A 122 3.74 -7.60 2.05
CA LEU A 122 2.88 -8.62 1.45
C LEU A 122 2.77 -9.86 2.35
N GLU A 123 3.90 -10.31 2.88
CA GLU A 123 3.98 -11.42 3.82
C GLU A 123 3.18 -11.15 5.08
N ARG A 124 3.39 -10.01 5.75
CA ARG A 124 2.65 -9.63 6.97
C ARG A 124 1.14 -9.57 6.72
N LEU A 125 0.73 -9.04 5.57
CA LEU A 125 -0.67 -9.04 5.16
C LEU A 125 -1.24 -10.47 5.06
N ILE A 126 -0.48 -11.41 4.50
CA ILE A 126 -0.93 -12.80 4.35
C ILE A 126 -0.90 -13.55 5.68
N PHE A 127 0.18 -13.41 6.46
CA PHE A 127 0.35 -14.03 7.77
C PHE A 127 -0.75 -13.59 8.75
N SER A 128 -1.05 -12.29 8.81
CA SER A 128 -2.08 -11.76 9.71
C SER A 128 -3.44 -12.40 9.46
N VAL A 129 -3.87 -12.53 8.20
CA VAL A 129 -5.14 -13.18 7.85
C VAL A 129 -5.09 -14.69 8.01
N ALA A 130 -3.93 -15.31 7.75
CA ALA A 130 -3.76 -16.75 7.92
C ALA A 130 -3.82 -17.19 9.39
N ALA A 131 -3.36 -16.36 10.33
CA ALA A 131 -3.47 -16.63 11.77
C ALA A 131 -4.92 -16.84 12.22
N PHE A 132 -5.88 -16.14 11.61
CA PHE A 132 -7.32 -16.27 11.90
C PHE A 132 -8.02 -17.41 11.12
N ARG A 133 -7.34 -18.03 10.14
CA ARG A 133 -7.87 -19.21 9.42
C ARG A 133 -7.68 -20.51 10.17
N PHE A 134 -6.92 -20.52 11.26
CA PHE A 134 -6.82 -21.67 12.13
C PHE A 134 -8.10 -21.80 12.96
N THR A 135 -9.09 -22.52 12.43
CA THR A 135 -10.15 -23.10 13.26
C THR A 135 -9.56 -24.39 13.86
N PRO A 136 -9.36 -24.48 15.19
CA PRO A 136 -8.89 -25.72 15.79
C PRO A 136 -9.82 -26.86 15.36
N ASP A 137 -9.24 -28.02 15.08
CA ASP A 137 -10.03 -29.23 14.81
C ASP A 137 -11.06 -29.45 15.92
N ALA A 138 -12.24 -29.98 15.59
CA ALA A 138 -13.32 -30.21 16.55
C ALA A 138 -12.86 -31.05 17.75
N GLY A 139 -11.87 -31.94 17.55
CA GLY A 139 -11.22 -32.68 18.64
C GLY A 139 -10.41 -31.80 19.60
N ILE A 140 -9.67 -30.81 19.10
CA ILE A 140 -8.92 -29.85 19.92
C ILE A 140 -9.90 -28.90 20.62
N GLY A 141 -10.93 -28.43 19.91
CA GLY A 141 -12.01 -27.62 20.47
C GLY A 141 -12.75 -28.35 21.60
N ALA A 142 -13.03 -29.64 21.44
CA ALA A 142 -13.66 -30.47 22.47
C ALA A 142 -12.77 -30.66 23.72
N ILE A 143 -11.44 -30.76 23.55
CA ILE A 143 -10.50 -30.85 24.67
C ILE A 143 -10.48 -29.55 25.47
N ILE A 144 -10.44 -28.40 24.80
CA ILE A 144 -10.46 -27.08 25.43
C ILE A 144 -11.81 -26.86 26.13
N ALA A 145 -12.92 -27.17 25.47
CA ALA A 145 -14.26 -27.07 26.05
C ALA A 145 -14.43 -27.99 27.27
N LYS A 146 -13.90 -29.22 27.24
CA LYS A 146 -13.93 -30.15 28.36
C LYS A 146 -13.12 -29.64 29.55
N SER A 147 -11.94 -29.08 29.32
CA SER A 147 -11.12 -28.46 30.36
C SER A 147 -11.81 -27.26 31.01
N GLN A 148 -12.46 -26.42 30.20
CA GLN A 148 -13.19 -25.26 30.69
C GLN A 148 -14.49 -25.65 31.42
N ALA A 149 -15.18 -26.71 30.98
CA ALA A 149 -16.39 -27.22 31.62
C ALA A 149 -16.09 -27.79 33.01
N VAL A 150 -14.98 -28.51 33.19
CA VAL A 150 -14.53 -28.98 34.51
C VAL A 150 -14.27 -27.80 35.45
N ALA A 151 -13.54 -26.78 34.99
CA ALA A 151 -13.26 -25.58 35.79
C ALA A 151 -14.53 -24.75 36.11
N ARG A 152 -15.57 -24.82 35.27
CA ARG A 152 -16.88 -24.19 35.53
C ARG A 152 -17.72 -24.99 36.52
N ALA A 153 -17.72 -26.32 36.41
CA ALA A 153 -18.44 -27.21 37.32
C ALA A 153 -17.87 -27.15 38.74
N GLU A 154 -16.55 -27.05 38.90
CA GLU A 154 -15.90 -26.84 40.20
C GLU A 154 -16.35 -25.51 40.85
N ARG A 155 -16.38 -24.42 40.06
CA ARG A 155 -16.87 -23.12 40.55
C ARG A 155 -18.39 -23.09 40.82
N ALA A 156 -19.17 -23.85 40.07
CA ALA A 156 -20.63 -23.93 40.26
C ALA A 156 -21.00 -24.80 41.48
N GLN A 157 -20.25 -25.86 41.77
CA GLN A 157 -20.38 -26.66 42.99
C GLN A 157 -20.05 -25.87 44.25
N GLU A 158 -19.11 -24.92 44.17
CA GLU A 158 -18.84 -23.98 45.26
C GLU A 158 -19.99 -22.98 45.48
N ALA A 159 -20.84 -22.74 44.46
CA ALA A 159 -21.81 -21.65 44.47
C ALA A 159 -23.25 -22.05 44.83
N VAL A 160 -23.63 -23.33 44.77
CA VAL A 160 -25.04 -23.73 44.91
C VAL A 160 -25.28 -24.60 46.16
N GLY A 161 -25.70 -23.93 47.23
CA GLY A 161 -26.37 -24.53 48.38
C GLY A 161 -27.90 -24.35 48.28
N HIS A 162 -28.62 -25.49 48.33
CA HIS A 162 -30.03 -25.70 48.68
C HIS A 162 -31.19 -25.09 47.83
N GLY A 163 -31.78 -25.94 46.97
CA GLY A 163 -33.17 -26.48 47.01
C GLY A 163 -34.40 -25.61 46.69
N ASP A 164 -35.25 -26.02 45.74
CA ASP A 164 -36.58 -26.68 45.96
C ASP A 164 -37.36 -26.93 44.64
N VAL A 165 -38.19 -27.98 44.65
CA VAL A 165 -38.64 -28.80 43.52
C VAL A 165 -39.92 -28.26 42.89
N GLY A 166 -39.83 -27.83 41.62
CA GLY A 166 -40.94 -27.28 40.82
C GLY A 166 -40.58 -26.00 40.06
N TRP A 167 -39.62 -25.24 40.59
CA TRP A 167 -38.88 -24.25 39.82
C TRP A 167 -37.78 -24.89 38.97
N GLU A 168 -37.35 -26.09 39.33
CA GLU A 168 -36.24 -26.79 38.70
C GLU A 168 -36.46 -27.10 37.22
N GLU A 169 -37.67 -27.45 36.78
CA GLU A 169 -37.93 -27.78 35.37
C GLU A 169 -38.01 -26.53 34.49
N TYR A 170 -38.68 -25.47 34.96
CA TYR A 170 -38.69 -24.16 34.30
C TYR A 170 -37.33 -23.47 34.35
N ALA A 171 -36.60 -23.61 35.47
CA ALA A 171 -35.23 -23.13 35.61
C ALA A 171 -34.26 -23.95 34.77
N LEU A 172 -34.47 -25.26 34.57
CA LEU A 172 -33.68 -26.07 33.64
C LEU A 172 -33.91 -25.58 32.21
N GLU A 173 -35.17 -25.45 31.79
CA GLU A 173 -35.50 -25.02 30.43
C GLU A 173 -34.99 -23.61 30.15
N MET A 174 -35.10 -22.71 31.13
CA MET A 174 -34.58 -21.35 31.00
C MET A 174 -33.06 -21.27 31.14
N SER A 175 -32.44 -22.18 31.91
CA SER A 175 -30.98 -22.33 31.98
C SER A 175 -30.44 -22.87 30.66
N GLU A 176 -31.07 -23.85 30.03
CA GLU A 176 -30.68 -24.37 28.71
C GLU A 176 -30.78 -23.29 27.64
N LYS A 177 -31.85 -22.48 27.67
CA LYS A 177 -32.00 -21.31 26.77
C LYS A 177 -30.97 -20.22 27.07
N LEU A 178 -30.66 -19.97 28.33
CA LEU A 178 -29.65 -19.01 28.74
C LEU A 178 -28.25 -19.50 28.35
N ASP A 179 -27.94 -20.78 28.52
CA ASP A 179 -26.69 -21.41 28.12
C ASP A 179 -26.52 -21.38 26.61
N ALA A 180 -27.58 -21.70 25.85
CA ALA A 180 -27.59 -21.56 24.40
C ALA A 180 -27.38 -20.11 23.96
N ALA A 181 -28.10 -19.16 24.56
CA ALA A 181 -27.97 -17.74 24.24
C ALA A 181 -26.62 -17.14 24.69
N VAL A 182 -26.02 -17.66 25.76
CA VAL A 182 -24.67 -17.30 26.22
C VAL A 182 -23.63 -17.85 25.27
N VAL A 183 -23.75 -19.10 24.83
CA VAL A 183 -22.88 -19.68 23.79
C VAL A 183 -23.01 -18.90 22.50
N ASP A 184 -24.22 -18.53 22.09
CA ASP A 184 -24.45 -17.71 20.90
C ASP A 184 -23.87 -16.30 21.08
N LEU A 185 -24.07 -15.65 22.23
CA LEU A 185 -23.46 -14.35 22.52
C LEU A 185 -21.94 -14.41 22.60
N GLU A 186 -21.35 -15.46 23.15
CA GLU A 186 -19.91 -15.68 23.16
C GLU A 186 -19.39 -15.91 21.75
N THR A 187 -20.11 -16.67 20.93
CA THR A 187 -19.77 -16.92 19.52
C THR A 187 -19.88 -15.64 18.70
N LEU A 188 -21.00 -14.91 18.80
CA LEU A 188 -21.22 -13.63 18.14
C LEU A 188 -20.26 -12.55 18.64
N LYS A 189 -19.90 -12.53 19.93
CA LYS A 189 -18.86 -11.62 20.46
C LYS A 189 -17.49 -11.99 19.92
N ALA A 190 -17.13 -13.27 19.89
CA ALA A 190 -15.87 -13.72 19.30
C ALA A 190 -15.81 -13.41 17.80
N GLU A 191 -16.92 -13.54 17.07
CA GLU A 191 -17.04 -13.14 15.67
C GLU A 191 -16.96 -11.61 15.50
N ASN A 192 -17.63 -10.83 16.35
CA ASN A 192 -17.58 -9.37 16.28
C ASN A 192 -16.21 -8.84 16.69
N GLU A 193 -15.55 -9.44 17.68
CA GLU A 193 -14.18 -9.14 18.07
C GLU A 193 -13.20 -9.54 16.99
N ASN A 194 -13.39 -10.68 16.32
CA ASN A 194 -12.60 -11.05 15.14
C ASN A 194 -12.82 -10.08 13.98
N LEU A 195 -14.06 -9.69 13.70
CA LEU A 195 -14.38 -8.73 12.63
C LEU A 195 -13.83 -7.34 12.95
N ARG A 196 -13.89 -6.91 14.22
CA ARG A 196 -13.30 -5.66 14.71
C ARG A 196 -11.78 -5.71 14.72
N ALA A 197 -11.17 -6.83 15.09
CA ALA A 197 -9.73 -7.02 15.00
C ALA A 197 -9.27 -7.03 13.54
N ASN A 198 -10.01 -7.67 12.64
CA ASN A 198 -9.74 -7.65 11.20
C ASN A 198 -9.92 -6.25 10.60
N GLN A 199 -10.96 -5.52 10.99
CA GLN A 199 -11.13 -4.11 10.60
C GLN A 199 -10.01 -3.24 11.17
N ASN A 200 -9.69 -3.37 12.45
CA ASN A 200 -8.65 -2.59 13.11
C ASN A 200 -7.27 -2.91 12.55
N VAL A 201 -6.98 -4.14 12.13
CA VAL A 201 -5.74 -4.49 11.44
C VAL A 201 -5.73 -3.93 10.02
N LEU A 202 -6.86 -3.91 9.31
CA LEU A 202 -6.95 -3.29 7.98
C LEU A 202 -6.80 -1.76 8.04
N PHE A 203 -7.41 -1.12 9.04
CA PHE A 203 -7.33 0.32 9.30
C PHE A 203 -5.97 0.71 9.90
N ALA A 204 -5.44 -0.05 10.84
CA ALA A 204 -4.09 0.13 11.35
C ALA A 204 -3.05 -0.19 10.28
N PHE A 205 -3.32 -1.03 9.29
CA PHE A 205 -2.42 -1.20 8.15
C PHE A 205 -2.51 -0.01 7.19
N SER A 206 -3.68 0.62 7.00
CA SER A 206 -3.73 1.90 6.27
C SER A 206 -3.07 3.05 7.01
N GLU A 207 -3.21 3.12 8.34
CA GLU A 207 -2.63 4.17 9.18
C GLU A 207 -1.15 3.92 9.50
N GLN A 208 -0.73 2.68 9.75
CA GLN A 208 0.69 2.29 9.91
C GLN A 208 1.43 2.26 8.59
N VAL A 209 0.80 2.06 7.44
CA VAL A 209 1.50 2.33 6.17
C VAL A 209 1.64 3.85 5.94
N GLU A 210 0.79 4.68 6.55
CA GLU A 210 0.98 6.14 6.61
C GLU A 210 1.92 6.60 7.75
N SER A 211 2.24 5.75 8.73
CA SER A 211 3.09 6.10 9.89
C SER A 211 4.35 5.25 10.10
N ALA A 212 4.50 4.12 9.41
CA ALA A 212 5.71 3.29 9.33
C ALA A 212 6.62 3.70 8.16
N ASP A 213 6.29 4.77 7.44
CA ASP A 213 7.27 5.61 6.74
C ASP A 213 8.30 6.24 7.72
N GLY A 214 8.13 6.04 9.04
CA GLY A 214 8.94 6.69 10.07
C GLY A 214 10.11 5.92 10.69
N GLU A 215 10.28 4.59 10.50
CA GLU A 215 11.19 3.85 11.41
C GLU A 215 12.22 2.87 10.84
N ASP A 216 12.42 2.72 9.51
CA ASP A 216 13.60 1.96 9.05
C ASP A 216 14.08 2.36 7.63
N ALA A 217 14.34 3.66 7.44
CA ALA A 217 15.05 4.14 6.26
C ALA A 217 16.56 3.82 6.36
N PRO A 218 17.20 3.30 5.29
CA PRO A 218 18.62 2.97 5.28
C PRO A 218 19.46 4.23 5.42
N THR A 219 20.00 4.48 6.60
CA THR A 219 20.93 5.58 6.98
C THR A 219 20.91 6.76 6.00
N GLU A 220 19.76 7.41 5.87
CA GLU A 220 19.62 8.55 4.97
C GLU A 220 20.48 9.68 5.49
N ARG A 221 21.28 10.27 4.60
CA ARG A 221 21.95 11.54 4.89
C ARG A 221 20.87 12.51 5.38
N GLN A 222 21.00 13.00 6.61
CA GLN A 222 20.04 13.95 7.19
C GLN A 222 20.49 15.37 6.86
N PRO A 223 19.90 16.03 5.84
CA PRO A 223 20.26 17.40 5.54
C PRO A 223 19.85 18.31 6.70
N THR A 224 20.72 19.24 7.06
CA THR A 224 20.50 20.26 8.08
C THR A 224 19.91 21.55 7.50
N SER A 225 19.92 21.68 6.17
CA SER A 225 19.35 22.81 5.43
C SER A 225 18.74 22.38 4.09
N VAL A 226 17.88 23.22 3.51
CA VAL A 226 17.29 22.95 2.18
C VAL A 226 18.35 22.93 1.08
N SER A 227 19.39 23.75 1.19
CA SER A 227 20.54 23.72 0.27
C SER A 227 21.28 22.39 0.33
N GLU A 228 21.50 21.85 1.53
CA GLU A 228 22.12 20.53 1.71
C GLU A 228 21.23 19.40 1.18
N ALA A 229 19.91 19.49 1.38
CA ALA A 229 18.95 18.54 0.79
C ALA A 229 19.01 18.53 -0.73
N VAL A 230 19.09 19.71 -1.37
CA VAL A 230 19.29 19.82 -2.81
C VAL A 230 20.65 19.27 -3.22
N GLY A 231 21.71 19.56 -2.45
CA GLY A 231 23.05 19.02 -2.65
C GLY A 231 23.07 17.50 -2.71
N PHE A 232 22.48 16.84 -1.70
CA PHE A 232 22.36 15.38 -1.69
C PHE A 232 21.53 14.87 -2.86
N ALA A 233 20.40 15.52 -3.17
CA ALA A 233 19.58 15.12 -4.30
C ALA A 233 20.29 15.26 -5.66
N ILE A 234 21.20 16.22 -5.82
CA ILE A 234 21.99 16.33 -7.07
C ILE A 234 22.88 15.10 -7.27
N ASP A 235 23.44 14.57 -6.19
CA ASP A 235 24.30 13.39 -6.23
C ASP A 235 23.47 12.09 -6.36
N ASP A 236 22.36 12.02 -5.62
CA ASP A 236 21.60 10.79 -5.38
C ASP A 236 20.42 10.60 -6.37
N CYS A 237 19.99 11.67 -7.06
CA CYS A 237 18.80 11.67 -7.92
C CYS A 237 19.13 11.94 -9.42
N PRO A 238 19.61 10.95 -10.20
CA PRO A 238 20.05 11.14 -11.58
C PRO A 238 18.95 11.54 -12.59
N ARG A 239 17.67 11.35 -12.22
CA ARG A 239 16.51 11.73 -13.05
C ARG A 239 16.02 13.15 -12.79
N LEU A 240 16.58 13.83 -11.80
CA LEU A 240 16.30 15.24 -11.54
C LEU A 240 17.40 16.11 -12.17
N PHE A 241 17.00 17.21 -12.79
CA PHE A 241 17.94 18.18 -13.35
C PHE A 241 17.73 19.54 -12.70
N PHE A 242 18.64 19.94 -11.83
CA PHE A 242 18.54 21.18 -11.05
C PHE A 242 19.10 22.37 -11.82
N LEU A 243 18.27 23.40 -12.04
CA LEU A 243 18.70 24.69 -12.58
C LEU A 243 19.43 25.51 -11.51
N ASP A 244 20.26 26.49 -11.91
CA ASP A 244 20.96 27.39 -10.98
C ASP A 244 19.98 28.10 -10.04
N ASN A 245 18.83 28.53 -10.56
CA ASN A 245 17.78 29.18 -9.77
C ASN A 245 17.27 28.28 -8.63
N SER A 246 17.20 26.96 -8.84
CA SER A 246 16.76 26.02 -7.81
C SER A 246 17.77 25.88 -6.66
N ARG A 247 19.07 26.03 -6.97
CA ARG A 247 20.15 26.04 -5.97
C ARG A 247 20.11 27.34 -5.18
N SER A 248 20.03 28.48 -5.86
CA SER A 248 19.94 29.79 -5.19
C SER A 248 18.68 29.93 -4.32
N SER A 249 17.53 29.40 -4.76
CA SER A 249 16.31 29.41 -3.95
C SER A 249 16.41 28.52 -2.71
N ALA A 250 17.13 27.39 -2.83
CA ALA A 250 17.33 26.45 -1.72
C ALA A 250 18.23 27.04 -0.64
N GLU A 251 19.29 27.75 -1.03
CA GLU A 251 20.17 28.50 -0.12
C GLU A 251 19.42 29.58 0.65
N ALA A 252 18.49 30.28 -0.01
CA ALA A 252 17.69 31.34 0.62
C ALA A 252 16.48 30.82 1.43
N SER A 253 16.28 29.51 1.51
CA SER A 253 15.05 28.93 2.08
C SER A 253 15.09 28.88 3.61
N PRO A 254 14.11 29.48 4.32
CA PRO A 254 14.01 29.40 5.78
C PRO A 254 13.27 28.15 6.28
N PHE A 255 12.93 27.21 5.39
CA PHE A 255 12.13 26.03 5.72
C PHE A 255 12.86 25.10 6.69
N LYS A 256 12.22 24.77 7.82
CA LYS A 256 12.85 24.10 8.97
C LYS A 256 12.86 22.57 8.92
N ARG A 257 12.29 21.96 7.88
CA ARG A 257 12.18 20.49 7.72
C ARG A 257 12.91 20.01 6.46
N PRO A 258 14.23 20.23 6.34
CA PRO A 258 15.00 19.88 5.14
C PRO A 258 14.96 18.39 4.77
N GLY A 259 14.79 17.49 5.75
CA GLY A 259 14.59 16.05 5.49
C GLY A 259 13.40 15.78 4.56
N GLU A 260 12.26 16.45 4.77
CA GLU A 260 11.07 16.30 3.90
C GLU A 260 11.34 16.79 2.47
N VAL A 261 12.24 17.76 2.28
CA VAL A 261 12.62 18.20 0.94
C VAL A 261 13.39 17.10 0.22
N TYR A 262 14.38 16.52 0.89
CA TYR A 262 15.19 15.44 0.33
C TYR A 262 14.34 14.19 0.05
N GLU A 263 13.43 13.85 0.95
CA GLU A 263 12.47 12.75 0.78
C GLU A 263 11.59 12.96 -0.47
N VAL A 264 10.99 14.15 -0.63
CA VAL A 264 10.16 14.45 -1.81
C VAL A 264 10.98 14.41 -3.10
N LEU A 265 12.20 14.94 -3.11
CA LEU A 265 13.09 14.86 -4.28
C LEU A 265 13.43 13.39 -4.60
N SER A 266 13.69 12.57 -3.59
CA SER A 266 13.96 11.14 -3.76
C SER A 266 12.77 10.39 -4.33
N ILE A 267 11.55 10.67 -3.84
CA ILE A 267 10.30 10.13 -4.40
C ILE A 267 10.12 10.58 -5.86
N MET A 268 10.32 11.87 -6.15
CA MET A 268 10.22 12.42 -7.50
C MET A 268 11.21 11.74 -8.46
N ASN A 269 12.44 11.44 -8.01
CA ASN A 269 13.45 10.74 -8.79
C ASN A 269 13.02 9.30 -9.14
N LYS A 270 12.49 8.56 -8.15
CA LYS A 270 11.97 7.20 -8.38
C LYS A 270 10.82 7.21 -9.39
N VAL A 271 9.88 8.14 -9.25
CA VAL A 271 8.77 8.31 -10.21
C VAL A 271 9.28 8.70 -11.59
N ALA A 272 10.25 9.60 -11.67
CA ALA A 272 10.85 10.02 -12.94
C ALA A 272 11.57 8.85 -13.64
N ASP A 273 12.19 7.94 -12.89
CA ASP A 273 12.82 6.75 -13.47
C ASP A 273 11.78 5.81 -14.10
N VAL A 274 10.68 5.53 -13.40
CA VAL A 274 9.55 4.75 -13.94
C VAL A 274 8.95 5.43 -15.16
N TRP A 275 8.71 6.74 -15.06
CA TRP A 275 8.15 7.54 -16.16
C TRP A 275 9.06 7.53 -17.40
N ALA A 276 10.39 7.59 -17.20
CA ALA A 276 11.37 7.50 -18.27
C ALA A 276 11.40 6.11 -18.93
N ARG A 277 11.35 5.03 -18.13
CA ARG A 277 11.25 3.65 -18.66
C ARG A 277 9.99 3.46 -19.51
N ASN A 278 8.91 4.15 -19.15
CA ASN A 278 7.65 4.18 -19.88
C ASN A 278 7.62 5.18 -21.05
N GLN A 279 8.76 5.73 -21.48
CA GLN A 279 8.87 6.73 -22.56
C GLN A 279 7.96 7.95 -22.36
N GLY A 280 7.72 8.31 -21.10
CA GLY A 280 6.83 9.39 -20.74
C GLY A 280 5.33 9.04 -20.75
N GLY A 281 4.99 7.78 -20.98
CA GLY A 281 3.63 7.26 -20.91
C GLY A 281 3.07 7.26 -19.49
N GLY A 282 1.73 7.31 -19.39
CA GLY A 282 1.00 7.33 -18.13
C GLY A 282 0.71 8.74 -17.59
N ASP A 283 -0.10 8.81 -16.52
CA ASP A 283 -0.42 10.07 -15.85
C ASP A 283 0.62 10.35 -14.76
N LEU A 284 1.60 11.20 -15.08
CA LEU A 284 2.67 11.60 -14.16
C LEU A 284 2.14 12.18 -12.84
N ARG A 285 1.02 12.91 -12.88
CA ARG A 285 0.42 13.47 -11.67
C ARG A 285 -0.12 12.35 -10.79
N GLN A 286 -0.81 11.38 -11.37
CA GLN A 286 -1.31 10.24 -10.64
C GLN A 286 -0.18 9.37 -10.06
N MET A 287 0.91 9.17 -10.84
CA MET A 287 2.10 8.47 -10.34
C MET A 287 2.72 9.15 -9.13
N LEU A 288 2.88 10.48 -9.16
CA LEU A 288 3.39 11.24 -8.02
C LEU A 288 2.46 11.18 -6.80
N ILE A 289 1.13 11.20 -7.02
CA ILE A 289 0.13 11.06 -5.95
C ILE A 289 0.24 9.70 -5.27
N GLU A 290 0.26 8.62 -6.06
CA GLU A 290 0.34 7.23 -5.59
C GLU A 290 1.68 6.90 -4.95
N ALA A 291 2.72 7.65 -5.33
CA ALA A 291 4.05 7.56 -4.77
C ALA A 291 4.20 8.16 -3.36
N GLY A 292 3.10 8.64 -2.76
CA GLY A 292 3.09 9.19 -1.40
C GLY A 292 3.05 10.72 -1.34
N LEU A 293 3.18 11.44 -2.47
CA LEU A 293 3.07 12.89 -2.45
C LEU A 293 1.62 13.36 -2.26
N GLY A 294 0.64 12.55 -2.65
CA GLY A 294 -0.78 12.79 -2.36
C GLY A 294 -1.27 14.16 -2.88
N LYS A 295 -2.10 14.83 -2.08
CA LYS A 295 -2.71 16.13 -2.45
C LYS A 295 -1.72 17.30 -2.57
N ARG A 296 -0.43 17.08 -2.26
CA ARG A 296 0.64 18.09 -2.36
C ARG A 296 1.00 18.44 -3.80
N VAL A 297 0.64 17.57 -4.76
CA VAL A 297 1.02 17.69 -6.17
C VAL A 297 -0.02 18.50 -6.96
N SER A 298 0.46 19.53 -7.65
CA SER A 298 -0.30 20.28 -8.65
C SER A 298 0.47 20.31 -9.97
N ASN A 299 -0.28 20.30 -11.08
CA ASN A 299 0.24 20.44 -12.44
C ASN A 299 -0.21 21.76 -13.11
N PHE A 300 -0.81 22.67 -12.34
CA PHE A 300 -1.27 23.96 -12.85
C PHE A 300 -1.05 25.07 -11.83
N ILE A 301 -0.89 26.29 -12.33
CA ILE A 301 -0.92 27.52 -11.54
C ILE A 301 -2.22 28.29 -11.88
N SER A 302 -2.84 28.93 -10.90
CA SER A 302 -4.07 29.71 -11.12
C SER A 302 -3.86 30.81 -12.16
N GLN A 303 -4.89 31.11 -12.98
CA GLN A 303 -4.81 32.18 -13.99
C GLN A 303 -4.46 33.55 -13.37
N THR A 304 -4.99 33.83 -12.18
CA THR A 304 -4.68 35.04 -11.42
C THR A 304 -3.21 35.10 -11.02
N SER A 305 -2.63 33.97 -10.57
CA SER A 305 -1.21 33.89 -10.25
C SER A 305 -0.33 34.01 -11.49
N LYS A 306 -0.72 33.38 -12.61
CA LYS A 306 -0.01 33.51 -13.90
C LYS A 306 0.05 34.97 -14.36
N GLY A 307 -1.06 35.70 -14.28
CA GLY A 307 -1.11 37.09 -14.72
C GLY A 307 -0.33 38.06 -13.84
N LYS A 308 -0.30 37.83 -12.51
CA LYS A 308 0.35 38.75 -11.56
C LYS A 308 1.81 38.42 -11.26
N TRP A 309 2.16 37.14 -11.22
CA TRP A 309 3.47 36.64 -10.78
C TRP A 309 4.07 35.60 -11.73
N GLY A 310 3.60 35.51 -12.98
CA GLY A 310 4.08 34.52 -13.96
C GLY A 310 5.60 34.49 -14.16
N GLU A 311 6.26 35.64 -14.01
CA GLU A 311 7.73 35.75 -14.04
C GLU A 311 8.40 34.91 -12.95
N GLN A 312 7.82 34.80 -11.74
CA GLN A 312 8.39 33.97 -10.66
C GLN A 312 8.33 32.47 -10.95
N TYR A 313 7.43 32.07 -11.84
CA TYR A 313 7.24 30.68 -12.27
C TYR A 313 7.96 30.37 -13.59
N THR A 314 8.66 31.35 -14.17
CA THR A 314 9.31 31.20 -15.46
C THR A 314 10.82 31.06 -15.28
N PHE A 315 11.39 29.98 -15.79
CA PHE A 315 12.81 29.69 -15.69
C PHE A 315 13.39 29.37 -17.06
N THR A 316 14.69 29.63 -17.23
CA THR A 316 15.40 29.34 -18.48
C THR A 316 15.92 27.90 -18.45
N TYR A 317 15.54 27.10 -19.45
CA TYR A 317 16.04 25.74 -19.68
C TYR A 317 16.30 25.58 -21.18
N GLU A 318 17.42 24.99 -21.58
CA GLU A 318 17.81 24.82 -23.00
C GLU A 318 17.79 26.14 -23.82
N ASN A 319 18.17 27.26 -23.19
CA ASN A 319 18.13 28.63 -23.74
C ASN A 319 16.73 29.18 -24.04
N GLU A 320 15.67 28.49 -23.63
CA GLU A 320 14.29 28.92 -23.77
C GLU A 320 13.66 29.20 -22.41
N ARG A 321 12.69 30.13 -22.38
CA ARG A 321 11.94 30.46 -21.17
C ARG A 321 10.72 29.55 -21.06
N HIS A 322 10.66 28.73 -20.02
CA HIS A 322 9.54 27.83 -19.76
C HIS A 322 8.78 28.22 -18.50
N LEU A 323 7.46 28.04 -18.52
CA LEU A 323 6.60 28.20 -17.35
C LEU A 323 6.53 26.88 -16.58
N PHE A 324 7.02 26.89 -15.34
CA PHE A 324 7.07 25.72 -14.46
C PHE A 324 5.78 25.60 -13.64
N GLU A 325 4.74 25.07 -14.29
CA GLU A 325 3.42 24.90 -13.68
C GLU A 325 3.36 23.79 -12.63
N TRP A 326 4.16 22.75 -12.82
CA TRP A 326 4.16 21.61 -11.91
C TRP A 326 4.86 21.98 -10.62
N HIS A 327 4.23 21.61 -9.50
CA HIS A 327 4.81 21.83 -8.20
C HIS A 327 4.31 20.86 -7.13
N VAL A 328 5.15 20.68 -6.12
CA VAL A 328 4.81 20.01 -4.86
C VAL A 328 4.87 21.03 -3.73
N THR A 329 3.80 21.18 -2.97
CA THR A 329 3.74 22.07 -1.80
C THR A 329 3.96 21.28 -0.51
N LEU A 330 4.92 21.72 0.30
CA LEU A 330 5.27 21.16 1.59
C LEU A 330 4.76 22.07 2.71
N GLY A 331 3.87 21.55 3.55
CA GLY A 331 3.30 22.29 4.68
C GLY A 331 2.39 23.46 4.28
N ALA A 332 2.16 24.37 5.23
CA ALA A 332 1.29 25.53 5.08
C ALA A 332 1.70 26.64 6.06
N GLY A 333 1.26 27.87 5.80
CA GLY A 333 1.53 29.02 6.68
C GLY A 333 2.74 29.83 6.25
N SER A 334 3.64 30.13 7.20
CA SER A 334 4.79 31.00 7.00
C SER A 334 5.92 30.32 6.20
N ALA A 335 6.87 31.11 5.71
CA ALA A 335 7.96 30.61 4.85
C ALA A 335 8.86 29.56 5.52
N ASP A 336 8.89 29.48 6.86
CA ASP A 336 9.64 28.50 7.62
C ASP A 336 8.91 27.15 7.79
N THR A 337 7.60 27.13 7.56
CA THR A 337 6.74 25.93 7.62
C THR A 337 6.13 25.54 6.27
N CYS A 338 6.26 26.41 5.26
CA CYS A 338 5.72 26.25 3.91
C CYS A 338 6.81 26.39 2.84
N ALA A 339 7.03 25.32 2.08
CA ALA A 339 7.95 25.28 0.95
C ALA A 339 7.27 24.74 -0.32
N SER A 340 7.86 24.99 -1.48
CA SER A 340 7.42 24.44 -2.76
C SER A 340 8.61 24.01 -3.61
N ILE A 341 8.42 22.92 -4.36
CA ILE A 341 9.35 22.48 -5.41
C ILE A 341 8.64 22.67 -6.75
N HIS A 342 9.14 23.56 -7.61
CA HIS A 342 8.62 23.77 -8.96
C HIS A 342 9.47 23.02 -9.99
N PHE A 343 8.81 22.31 -10.90
CA PHE A 343 9.47 21.48 -11.89
C PHE A 343 8.76 21.49 -13.26
N LEU A 344 9.48 21.01 -14.27
CA LEU A 344 9.01 20.82 -15.64
C LEU A 344 9.35 19.39 -16.05
N PRO A 345 8.36 18.57 -16.44
CA PRO A 345 8.62 17.25 -17.01
C PRO A 345 9.23 17.37 -18.41
N ASP A 346 10.47 16.91 -18.60
CA ASP A 346 11.11 16.75 -19.91
C ASP A 346 10.90 15.30 -20.36
N GLN A 347 9.89 15.10 -21.21
CA GLN A 347 9.54 13.79 -21.73
C GLN A 347 10.62 13.22 -22.66
N VAL A 348 11.27 14.08 -23.44
CA VAL A 348 12.27 13.68 -24.44
C VAL A 348 13.49 13.09 -23.75
N ARG A 349 13.90 13.68 -22.63
CA ARG A 349 15.06 13.22 -21.85
C ARG A 349 14.71 12.31 -20.69
N GLY A 350 13.42 12.10 -20.41
CA GLY A 350 12.94 11.31 -19.27
C GLY A 350 13.43 11.87 -17.94
N LYS A 351 13.35 13.20 -17.77
CA LYS A 351 13.83 13.91 -16.58
C LYS A 351 12.78 14.87 -16.03
N LEU A 352 12.88 15.18 -14.73
CA LEU A 352 12.18 16.31 -14.14
C LEU A 352 13.17 17.44 -13.92
N VAL A 353 12.97 18.55 -14.63
CA VAL A 353 13.78 19.75 -14.51
C VAL A 353 13.28 20.54 -13.31
N ILE A 354 14.13 20.86 -12.35
CA ILE A 354 13.79 21.57 -11.13
C ILE A 354 14.18 23.04 -11.27
N GLY A 355 13.18 23.92 -11.23
CA GLY A 355 13.38 25.37 -11.37
C GLY A 355 13.49 26.10 -10.04
N HIS A 356 12.82 25.62 -8.99
CA HIS A 356 12.78 26.26 -7.67
C HIS A 356 12.58 25.22 -6.58
N VAL A 357 13.32 25.38 -5.48
CA VAL A 357 13.18 24.60 -4.23
C VAL A 357 13.32 25.57 -3.05
N GLY A 358 12.32 25.61 -2.17
CA GLY A 358 12.40 26.46 -0.97
C GLY A 358 11.10 27.21 -0.72
N ARG A 359 11.18 28.49 -0.31
CA ARG A 359 10.00 29.32 0.01
C ARG A 359 8.90 29.18 -1.05
N HIS A 360 7.66 28.99 -0.62
CA HIS A 360 6.53 28.93 -1.53
C HIS A 360 6.44 30.18 -2.42
N LEU A 361 6.33 29.98 -3.75
CA LEU A 361 6.17 31.09 -4.70
C LEU A 361 4.82 31.82 -4.51
N THR A 362 4.79 33.10 -4.87
CA THR A 362 3.66 33.99 -4.54
C THR A 362 2.38 33.56 -5.24
N ASN A 363 1.32 33.34 -4.48
CA ASN A 363 -0.01 33.01 -4.98
C ASN A 363 -1.10 33.92 -4.37
N THR A 364 -2.34 33.75 -4.82
CA THR A 364 -3.48 34.58 -4.37
C THR A 364 -3.87 34.40 -2.90
N ARG A 365 -3.28 33.45 -2.19
CA ARG A 365 -3.52 33.13 -0.78
C ARG A 365 -2.27 33.34 0.10
N SER A 366 -1.18 33.83 -0.50
CA SER A 366 0.13 34.05 0.17
C SER A 366 0.16 35.36 0.94
#